data_AF-A0A258U7P6-F1
#
_entry.id   AF-A0A258U7P6-F1
#
_cell.length_a   1.000
_cell.length_b   1.000
_cell.length_c   1.000
_cell.angle_alpha   90.00
_cell.angle_beta   90.00
_cell.angle_gamma   90.00
#
_symmetry.space_group_name_H-M   'P 1'
#
loop_
_entity.id
_entity.type
_entity.pdbx_description
1 polymer ?
#
loop_
_entity_poly.entity_id
_entity_poly.type
_entity_poly.pdbx_seq_one_letter_code
_entity_poly.pdbx_strand_id
1 'polypeptide(L)'
;MQLSQYRQSHAQRGMSFWGTIVVLAALIFIGTFVLKSLPAYLEYNSIRTAIRSIAKSNSGELNKKEVTDAFNRQASIDNIDSISGRDLRIEGGAIVVEY
;
A
#
# COMPACT_ATOMS: atom_id res chain seq x y z
N MET A 1 58.47 19.67 38.71
CA MET A 1 57.91 18.31 38.88
C MET A 1 56.49 18.36 38.33
N GLN A 2 56.25 17.83 37.13
CA GLN A 2 54.94 17.89 36.45
C GLN A 2 54.16 16.61 36.75
N LEU A 3 52.96 16.74 37.29
CA LEU A 3 52.08 15.60 37.57
C LEU A 3 51.42 15.14 36.26
N SER A 4 51.75 13.91 35.88
CA SER A 4 51.18 13.18 34.75
C SER A 4 49.66 13.12 34.86
N GLN A 5 48.98 13.80 33.92
CA GLN A 5 47.53 13.76 33.76
C GLN A 5 47.14 12.37 33.23
N TYR A 6 46.48 11.57 34.08
CA TYR A 6 45.93 10.28 33.71
C TYR A 6 44.74 10.48 32.76
N ARG A 7 45.02 10.40 31.46
CA ARG A 7 44.00 10.49 30.41
C ARG A 7 43.06 9.30 30.53
N GLN A 8 41.92 9.48 31.20
CA GLN A 8 40.86 8.48 31.24
C GLN A 8 40.27 8.34 29.82
N SER A 9 40.67 7.31 29.09
CA SER A 9 39.98 6.91 27.87
C SER A 9 38.56 6.50 28.26
N HIS A 10 37.58 7.26 27.80
CA HIS A 10 36.18 6.89 27.97
C HIS A 10 35.94 5.58 27.20
N ALA A 11 35.76 4.49 27.94
CA ALA A 11 35.44 3.20 27.36
C ALA A 11 34.09 3.30 26.65
N GLN A 12 34.11 3.12 25.33
CA GLN A 12 32.91 3.04 24.50
C GLN A 12 32.09 1.85 24.99
N ARG A 13 31.04 2.13 25.76
CA ARG A 13 30.01 1.15 26.08
C ARG A 13 29.22 0.93 24.80
N GLY A 14 29.66 -0.03 23.99
CA GLY A 14 28.92 -0.48 22.82
C GLY A 14 27.46 -0.76 23.17
N MET A 15 26.58 -0.65 22.18
CA MET A 15 25.17 -0.98 22.37
C MET A 15 25.08 -2.43 22.89
N SER A 16 24.32 -2.65 23.98
CA SER A 16 24.19 -4.01 24.53
C SER A 16 23.57 -4.93 23.48
N PHE A 17 23.95 -6.20 23.46
CA PHE A 17 23.40 -7.20 22.53
C PHE A 17 21.86 -7.15 22.48
N TRP A 18 21.23 -6.97 23.65
CA TRP A 18 19.79 -6.79 23.78
C TRP A 18 19.26 -5.49 23.19
N GLY A 19 19.98 -4.37 23.35
CA GLY A 19 19.62 -3.11 22.70
C GLY A 19 19.57 -3.23 21.18
N THR A 20 20.55 -3.94 20.60
CA THR A 20 20.58 -4.19 19.15
C THR A 20 19.40 -5.04 18.69
N ILE A 21 19.03 -6.10 19.43
CA ILE A 21 17.87 -6.93 19.09
C ILE A 21 16.56 -6.12 19.11
N VAL A 22 16.38 -5.26 20.12
CA VAL A 22 15.19 -4.41 20.22
C VAL A 22 15.10 -3.44 19.03
N VAL A 23 16.22 -2.83 18.64
CA VAL A 23 16.26 -1.96 17.46
C VAL A 23 15.94 -2.73 16.18
N LEU A 24 16.50 -3.93 16.00
CA LEU A 24 16.19 -4.77 14.84
C LEU A 24 14.72 -5.18 14.80
N ALA A 25 14.13 -5.56 15.94
CA ALA A 25 12.71 -5.90 16.03
C ALA A 25 11.83 -4.70 15.66
N ALA A 26 12.16 -3.49 16.16
CA ALA A 26 11.45 -2.26 15.81
C ALA A 26 11.57 -1.94 14.30
N LEU A 27 12.75 -2.11 13.71
CA LEU A 27 12.96 -1.91 12.27
C LEU A 27 12.17 -2.91 11.43
N ILE A 28 12.14 -4.18 11.81
CA ILE A 28 11.33 -5.20 11.12
C ILE A 28 9.86 -4.84 11.21
N PHE A 29 9.39 -4.46 12.40
CA PHE A 29 8.00 -4.04 12.60
C PHE A 29 7.64 -2.89 11.66
N ILE A 30 8.37 -1.77 11.71
CA ILE A 30 8.15 -0.61 10.83
C ILE A 30 8.27 -1.01 9.35
N GLY A 31 9.28 -1.83 9.01
CA GLY A 31 9.51 -2.33 7.67
C GLY A 31 8.30 -3.08 7.11
N THR A 32 7.65 -3.92 7.92
CA THR A 32 6.44 -4.63 7.48
C THR A 32 5.27 -3.68 7.19
N PHE A 33 5.11 -2.60 7.95
CA PHE A 33 4.07 -1.59 7.66
C PHE A 33 4.32 -0.90 6.33
N VAL A 34 5.57 -0.49 6.07
CA VAL A 34 5.94 0.13 4.79
C VAL A 34 5.68 -0.83 3.63
N LEU A 35 6.18 -2.06 3.73
CA LEU A 35 6.01 -3.10 2.70
C LEU A 35 4.55 -3.45 2.44
N LYS A 36 3.71 -3.50 3.48
CA LYS A 36 2.26 -3.76 3.34
C LYS A 36 1.47 -2.55 2.82
N SER A 37 1.98 -1.33 3.00
CA SER A 37 1.31 -0.13 2.47
C SER A 37 1.43 -0.03 0.94
N LEU A 38 2.56 -0.47 0.38
CA LEU A 38 2.80 -0.50 -1.08
C LEU A 38 1.69 -1.19 -1.91
N PRO A 39 1.29 -2.45 -1.64
CA PRO A 39 0.24 -3.11 -2.42
C PRO A 39 -1.10 -2.36 -2.35
N ALA A 40 -1.46 -1.78 -1.20
CA ALA A 40 -2.69 -0.98 -1.09
C ALA A 40 -2.67 0.29 -1.97
N TYR A 41 -1.52 0.96 -2.09
CA TYR A 41 -1.36 2.09 -3.02
C TYR A 41 -1.40 1.67 -4.49
N LEU A 42 -0.87 0.48 -4.81
CA LEU A 42 -0.92 -0.05 -6.18
C LEU A 42 -2.35 -0.41 -6.57
N GLU A 43 -3.11 -1.01 -5.66
CA GLU A 43 -4.51 -1.41 -5.88
C GLU A 43 -5.40 -0.21 -6.24
N TYR A 44 -5.23 0.94 -5.59
CA TYR A 44 -5.94 2.17 -5.98
C TYR A 44 -5.69 2.59 -7.44
N ASN A 45 -4.44 2.46 -7.90
CA ASN A 45 -4.09 2.79 -9.28
C ASN A 45 -4.69 1.77 -10.27
N SER A 46 -4.70 0.49 -9.90
CA SER A 46 -5.37 -0.57 -10.66
C SER A 46 -6.87 -0.29 -10.80
N ILE A 47 -7.58 -0.01 -9.71
CA ILE A 47 -9.01 0.35 -9.71
C ILE A 47 -9.29 1.52 -10.66
N ARG A 48 -8.50 2.60 -10.56
CA ARG A 48 -8.68 3.78 -11.39
C ARG A 48 -8.44 3.48 -12.88
N THR A 49 -7.49 2.61 -13.19
CA THR A 49 -7.17 2.21 -14.57
C THR A 49 -8.27 1.31 -15.13
N ALA A 50 -8.79 0.38 -14.32
CA ALA A 50 -9.91 -0.48 -14.65
C ALA A 50 -11.17 0.34 -14.98
N ILE A 51 -11.56 1.27 -14.11
CA ILE A 51 -12.74 2.14 -14.33
C ILE A 51 -12.56 2.98 -15.60
N ARG A 52 -11.36 3.55 -15.83
CA ARG A 52 -11.08 4.32 -17.05
C ARG A 52 -11.12 3.48 -18.32
N SER A 53 -10.64 2.25 -18.26
CA SER A 53 -10.69 1.28 -19.37
C SER A 53 -12.15 1.03 -19.75
N ILE A 54 -13.00 0.71 -18.77
CA ILE A 54 -14.43 0.42 -18.95
C ILE A 54 -15.20 1.63 -19.48
N ALA A 55 -14.89 2.83 -18.96
CA ALA A 55 -15.51 4.07 -19.43
C ALA A 55 -15.10 4.44 -20.87
N LYS A 56 -13.89 4.07 -21.31
CA LYS A 56 -13.45 4.29 -22.70
C LYS A 56 -14.06 3.29 -23.68
N SER A 57 -14.25 2.04 -23.26
CA SER A 57 -14.82 1.00 -24.11
C SER A 57 -16.34 1.11 -24.25
N ASN A 58 -17.03 1.72 -23.28
CA ASN A 58 -18.45 2.02 -23.36
C ASN A 58 -18.69 3.46 -23.83
N SER A 59 -18.86 3.64 -25.14
CA SER A 59 -19.23 4.93 -25.76
C SER A 59 -20.75 5.18 -25.84
N GLY A 60 -21.57 4.29 -25.26
CA GLY A 60 -23.05 4.34 -25.27
C GLY A 60 -23.68 4.31 -23.88
N GLU A 61 -24.99 4.00 -23.78
CA GLU A 61 -25.67 3.81 -22.50
C GLU A 61 -24.99 2.68 -21.69
N LEU A 62 -24.47 3.04 -20.52
CA LEU A 62 -23.78 2.11 -19.63
C LEU A 62 -24.76 1.07 -19.08
N ASN A 63 -24.73 -0.14 -19.63
CA ASN A 63 -25.48 -1.26 -19.08
C ASN A 63 -24.81 -1.76 -17.79
N LYS A 64 -25.52 -1.69 -16.66
CA LYS A 64 -25.01 -2.09 -15.34
C LYS A 64 -24.38 -3.47 -15.31
N LYS A 65 -25.02 -4.45 -15.97
CA LYS A 65 -24.51 -5.82 -16.01
C LYS A 65 -23.18 -5.92 -16.76
N GLU A 66 -23.04 -5.19 -17.87
CA GLU A 66 -21.83 -5.20 -18.69
C GLU A 66 -20.66 -4.52 -17.98
N VAL A 67 -20.91 -3.40 -17.29
CA VAL A 67 -19.92 -2.70 -16.46
C VAL A 67 -19.44 -3.59 -15.31
N THR A 68 -20.36 -4.25 -14.60
CA THR A 68 -20.03 -5.18 -13.52
C THR A 68 -19.21 -6.37 -14.02
N ASP A 69 -19.62 -7.00 -15.14
CA ASP A 69 -18.90 -8.16 -15.71
C ASP A 69 -17.51 -7.77 -16.22
N ALA A 70 -17.38 -6.60 -16.87
CA ALA A 70 -16.10 -6.07 -17.34
C ALA A 70 -15.17 -5.71 -16.17
N PHE A 71 -15.70 -5.10 -15.11
CA PHE A 71 -14.94 -4.79 -13.90
C PHE A 71 -14.44 -6.06 -13.21
N ASN A 72 -15.30 -7.06 -13.02
CA ASN A 72 -14.90 -8.32 -12.36
C ASN A 72 -13.76 -9.02 -13.12
N ARG A 73 -13.76 -8.99 -14.46
CA ARG A 73 -12.64 -9.52 -15.26
C ARG A 73 -11.35 -8.75 -15.02
N GLN A 74 -11.42 -7.43 -15.01
CA GLN A 74 -10.26 -6.57 -14.78
C GLN A 74 -9.73 -6.70 -13.35
N ALA A 75 -10.61 -6.79 -12.36
CA ALA A 75 -10.28 -7.01 -10.96
C ALA A 75 -9.49 -8.31 -10.75
N SER A 76 -9.88 -9.40 -11.41
CA SER A 76 -9.13 -10.66 -11.37
C SER A 76 -7.74 -10.56 -12.04
N ILE A 77 -7.59 -9.72 -13.06
CA ILE A 77 -6.29 -9.52 -13.74
C ILE A 77 -5.36 -8.68 -12.86
N ASP A 78 -5.89 -7.62 -12.25
CA ASP A 78 -5.11 -6.65 -11.49
C ASP A 78 -5.02 -6.98 -9.98
N ASN A 79 -5.55 -8.15 -9.56
CA ASN A 79 -5.67 -8.59 -8.16
C ASN A 79 -6.31 -7.53 -7.25
N ILE A 80 -7.45 -6.99 -7.68
CA ILE A 80 -8.26 -6.07 -6.88
C ILE A 80 -9.18 -6.91 -6.01
N ASP A 81 -8.96 -6.89 -4.70
CA ASP A 81 -9.73 -7.65 -3.70
C ASP A 81 -10.57 -6.73 -2.78
N SER A 82 -10.25 -5.43 -2.75
CA SER A 82 -10.90 -4.45 -1.89
C SER A 82 -12.33 -4.08 -2.30
N ILE A 83 -12.68 -4.21 -3.58
CA ILE A 83 -14.01 -3.88 -4.13
C ILE A 83 -14.43 -4.88 -5.20
N SER A 84 -15.73 -5.10 -5.34
CA SER A 84 -16.32 -6.00 -6.35
C SER A 84 -17.20 -5.24 -7.33
N GLY A 85 -17.49 -5.83 -8.49
CA GLY A 85 -18.38 -5.21 -9.48
C GLY A 85 -19.81 -4.98 -9.00
N ARG A 86 -20.19 -5.53 -7.83
CA ARG A 86 -21.48 -5.28 -7.17
C ARG A 86 -21.51 -3.94 -6.43
N ASP A 87 -20.35 -3.44 -6.04
CA ASP A 87 -20.17 -2.17 -5.31
C ASP A 87 -20.15 -0.96 -6.28
N LEU A 88 -20.26 -1.24 -7.58
CA LEU A 88 -20.38 -0.23 -8.63
C LEU A 88 -21.84 0.18 -8.84
N ARG A 89 -22.11 1.48 -8.69
CA ARG A 89 -23.35 2.11 -9.16
C ARG A 89 -23.10 2.98 -10.38
N ILE A 90 -24.12 3.06 -11.23
CA ILE A 90 -24.13 3.94 -12.40
C ILE A 90 -25.17 5.01 -12.12
N GLU A 91 -24.71 6.24 -11.94
CA GLU A 91 -25.55 7.40 -11.67
C GLU A 91 -25.21 8.49 -12.68
N GLY A 92 -26.20 8.94 -13.46
CA GLY A 92 -26.03 10.06 -14.40
C GLY A 92 -24.96 9.84 -15.49
N GLY A 93 -24.63 8.59 -15.84
CA GLY A 93 -23.56 8.27 -16.79
C GLY A 93 -22.15 8.19 -16.17
N ALA A 94 -22.02 8.32 -14.85
CA ALA A 94 -20.77 8.13 -14.12
C ALA A 94 -20.78 6.80 -13.34
N ILE A 95 -19.62 6.14 -13.27
CA ILE A 95 -19.40 4.97 -12.41
C ILE A 95 -18.98 5.49 -11.03
N VAL A 96 -19.81 5.21 -10.03
CA VAL A 96 -19.59 5.58 -8.62
C VAL A 96 -19.26 4.31 -7.85
N VAL A 97 -18.17 4.34 -7.08
CA VAL A 97 -17.76 3.27 -6.17
C VAL A 97 -18.31 3.61 -4.79
N GLU A 98 -19.08 2.70 -4.20
CA GLU A 98 -19.42 2.76 -2.78
C GLU A 98 -18.27 2.14 -1.98
N TYR A 99 -17.60 2.95 -1.16
CA TYR A 99 -16.54 2.51 -0.23
C TYR A 99 -17.13 2.07 1.10
#